data_AF-A0A4Q0YRU3-F1
#
_entry.id   AF-A0A4Q0YRU3-F1
#
_cell.length_a   1.000
_cell.length_b   1.000
_cell.length_c   1.000
_cell.angle_alpha   90.00
_cell.angle_beta   90.00
_cell.angle_gamma   90.00
#
_symmetry.space_group_name_H-M   'P 1'
#
loop_
_entity.id
_entity.type
_entity.pdbx_description
1 polymer ?
#
loop_
_entity_poly.entity_id
_entity_poly.type
_entity_poly.pdbx_seq_one_letter_code
_entity_poly.pdbx_strand_id
1 'polypeptide(L)'
;MDYRPPGHHAVFNAKQRHIVSFGITVSHHSRGQGVGQQLLTHLFKLCKNELGITRIELEVPADNTGAQKLYVRNGFVAEGVKKSAAYGNGAYFDVIVMAKCLGVGHE
;
A
#
# COMPACT_ATOMS: atom_id res chain seq x y z
N MET A 1 11.64 -21.96 -35.13
CA MET A 1 10.86 -20.98 -34.34
C MET A 1 11.41 -21.04 -32.93
N ASP A 2 12.13 -20.00 -32.52
CA ASP A 2 12.72 -19.87 -31.18
C ASP A 2 11.63 -19.52 -30.18
N TYR A 3 11.25 -20.47 -29.32
CA TYR A 3 10.29 -20.22 -28.24
C TYR A 3 11.04 -19.59 -27.07
N ARG A 4 10.98 -18.27 -26.99
CA ARG A 4 11.49 -17.50 -25.85
C ARG A 4 10.43 -17.55 -24.74
N PRO A 5 10.69 -18.22 -23.59
CA PRO A 5 9.72 -18.25 -22.51
C PRO A 5 9.45 -16.82 -22.01
N PRO A 6 8.21 -16.49 -21.60
CA PRO A 6 7.91 -15.19 -21.00
C PRO A 6 8.74 -15.03 -19.72
N GLY A 7 9.84 -14.29 -19.83
CA GLY A 7 10.65 -13.89 -18.69
C GLY A 7 9.82 -12.98 -17.79
N HIS A 8 9.54 -13.43 -16.57
CA HIS A 8 9.05 -12.53 -15.53
C HIS A 8 10.20 -11.59 -15.16
N HIS A 9 10.23 -10.41 -15.77
CA HIS A 9 11.09 -9.32 -15.33
C HIS A 9 10.49 -8.73 -14.05
N ALA A 10 10.69 -9.41 -12.92
CA ALA A 10 10.53 -8.75 -11.63
C ALA A 10 11.64 -7.69 -11.56
N VAL A 11 11.26 -6.42 -11.75
CA VAL A 11 12.19 -5.30 -11.59
C VAL A 11 12.47 -5.16 -10.10
N PHE A 12 13.43 -5.95 -9.61
CA PHE A 12 13.98 -5.81 -8.28
C PHE A 12 14.86 -4.56 -8.28
N ASN A 13 14.27 -3.41 -7.96
CA ASN A 13 15.06 -2.21 -7.76
C ASN A 13 15.78 -2.32 -6.41
N ALA A 14 17.06 -2.68 -6.44
CA ALA A 14 17.89 -2.78 -5.24
C ALA A 14 17.89 -1.48 -4.40
N LYS A 15 17.65 -0.32 -5.03
CA LYS A 15 17.52 0.98 -4.36
C LYS A 15 16.21 1.14 -3.60
N GLN A 16 15.19 0.35 -3.90
CA GLN A 16 13.87 0.38 -3.25
C GLN A 16 13.63 -0.80 -2.29
N ARG A 17 14.67 -1.57 -1.95
CA ARG A 17 14.55 -2.69 -0.98
C ARG A 17 14.03 -2.27 0.40
N HIS A 18 14.15 -0.98 0.73
CA HIS A 18 13.66 -0.39 1.97
C HIS A 18 12.17 -0.01 1.92
N ILE A 19 11.50 -0.26 0.78
CA ILE A 19 10.11 0.07 0.51
C ILE A 19 9.31 -1.23 0.42
N VAL A 20 8.14 -1.26 1.07
CA VAL A 20 7.16 -2.33 0.88
C VAL A 20 5.82 -1.75 0.47
N SER A 21 5.17 -2.39 -0.49
CA SER A 21 3.79 -2.09 -0.88
C SER A 21 2.86 -3.15 -0.30
N PHE A 22 1.73 -2.75 0.25
CA PHE A 22 0.73 -3.68 0.77
C PHE A 22 -0.70 -3.29 0.39
N GLY A 23 -1.56 -4.30 0.29
CA GLY A 23 -3.01 -4.13 0.22
C GLY A 23 -3.66 -4.74 1.47
N ILE A 24 -4.49 -3.96 2.17
CA ILE A 24 -5.34 -4.48 3.25
C ILE A 24 -6.79 -4.45 2.77
N THR A 25 -7.43 -5.63 2.75
CA THR A 25 -8.86 -5.77 2.51
C THR A 25 -9.52 -6.24 3.80
N VAL A 26 -10.33 -5.37 4.41
CA VAL A 26 -11.18 -5.73 5.56
C VAL A 26 -12.58 -6.05 5.04
N SER A 27 -13.10 -7.21 5.43
CA SER A 27 -14.47 -7.63 5.12
C SER A 27 -15.47 -6.58 5.61
N HIS A 28 -16.58 -6.42 4.90
CA HIS A 28 -17.60 -5.42 5.26
C HIS A 28 -18.10 -5.60 6.70
N HIS A 29 -18.25 -6.85 7.14
CA HIS A 29 -18.74 -7.23 8.47
C HIS A 29 -17.76 -6.85 9.61
N SER A 30 -16.46 -6.73 9.31
CA SER A 30 -15.42 -6.43 10.29
C SER A 30 -14.96 -4.96 10.28
N ARG A 31 -15.62 -4.10 9.49
CA ARG A 31 -15.38 -2.65 9.49
C ARG A 31 -15.84 -2.04 10.81
N GLY A 32 -15.14 -1.00 11.27
CA GLY A 32 -15.44 -0.33 12.54
C GLY A 32 -15.01 -1.10 13.80
N GLN A 33 -14.63 -2.38 13.69
CA GLN A 33 -14.23 -3.23 14.83
C GLN A 33 -12.72 -3.18 15.13
N GLY A 34 -12.00 -2.20 14.56
CA GLY A 34 -10.56 -2.05 14.80
C GLY A 34 -9.65 -3.07 14.11
N VAL A 35 -10.16 -4.00 13.30
CA VAL A 35 -9.33 -5.02 12.60
C VAL A 35 -8.25 -4.37 11.73
N GLY A 36 -8.62 -3.36 10.92
CA GLY A 36 -7.64 -2.62 10.11
C GLY A 36 -6.56 -1.92 10.94
N GLN A 37 -6.89 -1.48 12.16
CA GLN A 37 -5.91 -0.89 13.07
C GLN A 37 -4.92 -1.94 13.57
N GLN A 38 -5.41 -3.10 13.97
CA GLN A 38 -4.57 -4.19 14.46
C GLN A 38 -3.61 -4.65 13.36
N LEU A 39 -4.11 -4.86 12.14
CA LEU A 39 -3.29 -5.24 10.98
C LEU A 39 -2.17 -4.22 10.71
N LEU A 40 -2.49 -2.92 10.69
CA LEU A 40 -1.49 -1.87 10.50
C LEU A 40 -0.46 -1.85 11.64
N THR A 41 -0.89 -1.98 12.89
CA THR A 41 0.03 -2.03 14.04
C THR A 41 1.00 -3.20 13.94
N HIS A 42 0.51 -4.39 13.58
CA HIS A 42 1.35 -5.57 13.38
C HIS A 42 2.31 -5.37 12.21
N LEU A 43 1.83 -4.84 11.09
CA LEU A 43 2.65 -4.54 9.92
C LEU A 43 3.79 -3.58 10.28
N PHE A 44 3.52 -2.50 11.01
CA PHE A 44 4.56 -1.54 11.39
C PHE A 44 5.64 -2.16 12.26
N LYS A 45 5.26 -3.04 13.20
CA LYS A 45 6.21 -3.77 14.03
C LYS A 45 7.10 -4.68 13.19
N LEU A 46 6.51 -5.47 12.29
CA LEU A 46 7.23 -6.36 11.39
C LEU A 46 8.22 -5.57 10.51
N CYS A 47 7.74 -4.51 9.87
CA CYS A 47 8.55 -3.65 8.99
C CYS A 47 9.75 -3.03 9.71
N LYS A 48 9.54 -2.49 10.93
CA LYS A 48 10.61 -1.85 11.70
C LYS A 48 11.61 -2.85 12.28
N ASN A 49 11.11 -3.92 12.90
CA ASN A 49 11.94 -4.74 13.78
C ASN A 49 12.65 -5.87 13.04
N GLU A 50 12.03 -6.38 11.96
CA GLU A 50 12.51 -7.62 11.32
C GLU A 50 13.00 -7.37 9.90
N LEU A 51 12.38 -6.44 9.17
CA LEU A 51 12.62 -6.28 7.73
C LEU A 51 13.48 -5.06 7.36
N GLY A 52 13.79 -4.17 8.31
CA GLY A 52 14.54 -2.95 8.03
C GLY A 52 13.85 -2.01 7.02
N ILE A 53 12.53 -2.05 6.95
CA ILE A 53 11.72 -1.26 6.03
C ILE A 53 11.53 0.14 6.61
N THR A 54 11.93 1.16 5.84
CA THR A 54 11.83 2.56 6.25
C THR A 54 10.64 3.28 5.63
N ARG A 55 10.05 2.70 4.57
CA ARG A 55 8.92 3.28 3.87
C ARG A 55 7.88 2.22 3.52
N ILE A 56 6.63 2.56 3.78
CA ILE A 56 5.51 1.72 3.40
C ILE A 56 4.58 2.50 2.48
N GLU A 57 4.19 1.89 1.36
CA GLU A 57 3.26 2.47 0.39
C GLU A 57 2.03 1.60 0.20
N LEU A 58 0.93 2.23 -0.21
CA LEU A 58 -0.33 1.58 -0.50
C LEU A 58 -1.12 2.34 -1.55
N GLU A 59 -2.07 1.62 -2.13
CA GLU A 59 -3.02 2.13 -3.10
C GLU A 59 -4.44 1.93 -2.57
N VAL A 60 -5.26 2.98 -2.60
CA VAL A 60 -6.63 2.95 -2.11
C VAL A 60 -7.58 3.58 -3.13
N PRO A 61 -8.74 2.97 -3.43
CA PRO A 61 -9.75 3.61 -4.28
C PRO A 61 -10.13 5.01 -3.74
N ALA A 62 -10.27 5.98 -4.64
CA ALA A 62 -10.59 7.35 -4.28
C ALA A 62 -11.97 7.49 -3.62
N ASP A 63 -12.90 6.56 -3.86
CA ASP A 63 -14.21 6.54 -3.20
C ASP A 63 -14.18 5.89 -1.80
N ASN A 64 -13.13 5.12 -1.47
CA ASN A 64 -13.04 4.39 -0.21
C ASN A 64 -12.58 5.30 0.96
N THR A 65 -13.44 6.23 1.33
CA THR A 65 -13.20 7.22 2.38
C THR A 65 -12.91 6.57 3.75
N GLY A 66 -13.48 5.40 4.03
CA GLY A 66 -13.24 4.65 5.26
C GLY A 66 -11.78 4.18 5.39
N ALA A 67 -11.24 3.60 4.32
CA ALA A 67 -9.84 3.18 4.28
C ALA A 67 -8.90 4.40 4.30
N GLN A 68 -9.22 5.47 3.54
CA GLN A 68 -8.43 6.70 3.56
C GLN A 68 -8.32 7.29 4.97
N LYS A 69 -9.43 7.41 5.72
CA LYS A 69 -9.42 7.89 7.11
C LYS A 69 -8.57 6.99 8.02
N LEU A 70 -8.64 5.68 7.84
CA LEU A 70 -7.80 4.71 8.56
C LEU A 70 -6.31 4.91 8.27
N TYR A 71 -5.93 5.18 7.02
CA TYR A 71 -4.53 5.40 6.66
C TYR A 71 -4.03 6.76 7.16
N VAL A 72 -4.79 7.84 6.95
CA VAL A 72 -4.44 9.19 7.43
C VAL A 72 -4.22 9.20 8.95
N ARG A 73 -5.12 8.61 9.75
CA ARG A 73 -4.95 8.56 11.22
C ARG A 73 -3.74 7.75 11.66
N ASN A 74 -3.26 6.83 10.82
CA ASN A 74 -2.05 6.05 11.06
C ASN A 74 -0.78 6.73 10.52
N GLY A 75 -0.89 7.97 10.04
CA GLY A 75 0.22 8.78 9.55
C GLY A 75 0.70 8.39 8.15
N PHE A 76 -0.20 7.86 7.31
CA PHE A 76 0.03 7.86 5.86
C PHE A 76 -0.34 9.23 5.28
N VAL A 77 0.41 9.63 4.26
CA VAL A 77 0.22 10.86 3.50
C VAL A 77 -0.10 10.50 2.06
N ALA A 78 -1.06 11.19 1.44
CA ALA A 78 -1.33 11.03 0.02
C ALA A 78 -0.21 11.69 -0.81
N GLU A 79 0.33 10.97 -1.77
CA GLU A 79 1.43 11.43 -2.63
C GLU A 79 0.99 11.64 -4.08
N GLY A 80 -0.14 11.06 -4.48
CA GLY A 80 -0.67 11.25 -5.82
C GLY A 80 -1.98 10.51 -6.06
N VAL A 81 -2.54 10.76 -7.24
CA VAL A 81 -3.74 10.10 -7.72
C VAL A 81 -3.44 9.51 -9.09
N LYS A 82 -3.62 8.20 -9.24
CA LYS A 82 -3.61 7.53 -10.53
C LYS A 82 -5.03 7.58 -11.11
N LYS A 83 -5.18 8.26 -12.24
CA LYS A 83 -6.45 8.37 -12.96
C LYS A 83 -6.82 7.06 -13.63
N SER A 84 -8.08 6.63 -13.49
CA SER A 84 -8.62 5.41 -14.13
C SER A 84 -7.76 4.16 -13.90
N ALA A 85 -7.17 4.04 -12.73
CA ALA A 85 -6.12 3.05 -12.44
C ALA A 85 -6.65 1.67 -12.05
N ALA A 86 -7.93 1.59 -11.71
CA ALA A 86 -8.60 0.34 -11.38
C ALA A 86 -9.97 0.27 -12.06
N TYR A 87 -10.44 -0.95 -12.30
CA TYR A 87 -11.71 -1.24 -12.96
C TYR A 87 -12.56 -2.14 -12.06
N GLY A 88 -13.83 -1.76 -11.86
CA GLY A 88 -14.77 -2.49 -11.03
C GLY A 88 -16.18 -1.95 -11.21
N ASN A 89 -17.19 -2.81 -11.01
CA ASN A 89 -18.60 -2.47 -11.24
C ASN A 89 -18.89 -1.82 -12.61
N GLY A 90 -18.15 -2.23 -13.65
CA GLY A 90 -18.32 -1.72 -15.01
C GLY A 90 -17.71 -0.33 -15.28
N ALA A 91 -16.96 0.23 -14.33
CA ALA A 91 -16.37 1.56 -14.46
C ALA A 91 -14.90 1.58 -14.04
N TYR A 92 -14.14 2.50 -14.66
CA TYR A 92 -12.81 2.86 -14.18
C TYR A 92 -12.93 3.86 -13.04
N PHE A 93 -12.08 3.71 -12.03
CA PHE A 93 -12.01 4.64 -10.90
C PHE A 93 -10.57 5.00 -10.55
N ASP A 94 -10.45 6.18 -9.94
CA ASP A 94 -9.19 6.73 -9.49
C ASP A 94 -8.68 6.01 -8.25
N VAL A 95 -7.35 5.93 -8.14
CA VAL A 95 -6.66 5.32 -7.01
C VAL A 95 -5.73 6.35 -6.40
N ILE A 96 -5.84 6.55 -5.09
CA ILE A 96 -4.95 7.40 -4.32
C ILE A 96 -3.76 6.56 -3.89
N VAL A 97 -2.55 7.05 -4.20
CA VAL A 97 -1.30 6.49 -3.71
C VAL A 97 -0.95 7.19 -2.41
N MET A 98 -0.73 6.40 -1.35
CA MET A 98 -0.36 6.92 -0.04
C MET A 98 0.88 6.22 0.50
N ALA A 99 1.66 6.92 1.31
CA ALA A 99 2.82 6.34 1.95
C ALA A 99 3.02 6.83 3.38
N LYS A 100 3.71 6.01 4.17
CA LYS A 100 4.18 6.30 5.52
C LYS A 100 5.66 6.01 5.62
N CYS A 101 6.43 7.01 6.03
CA CYS A 101 7.81 6.81 6.45
C CYS A 101 7.84 6.34 7.92
N LEU A 102 8.61 5.29 8.19
CA LEU A 102 8.76 4.68 9.52
C LEU A 102 9.95 5.22 10.31
N GLY A 103 10.82 6.00 9.65
CA GLY A 103 12.03 6.60 10.20
C GLY A 103 13.05 6.77 9.10
N VAL A 104 12.91 7.86 8.33
CA VAL A 104 13.99 8.36 7.47
C VAL A 104 14.54 9.55 8.23
N GLY A 105 15.69 9.38 8.89
CA GLY A 105 16.46 10.54 9.33
C GLY A 105 16.85 11.30 8.07
N HIS A 106 16.25 12.47 7.84
CA HIS A 106 16.95 13.48 7.06
C HIS A 106 17.98 14.04 8.04
N GLU A 107 19.19 13.50 8.00
CA GLU A 107 20.38 14.21 8.47
C GLU A 107 20.64 15.42 7.56
#